data_AF-A0AAN9LYP4-F1
#
_entry.id   AF-A0AAN9LYP4-F1
#
_cell.length_a   1.000
_cell.length_b   1.000
_cell.length_c   1.000
_cell.angle_alpha   90.00
_cell.angle_beta   90.00
_cell.angle_gamma   90.00
#
_symmetry.space_group_name_H-M   'P 1'
#
loop_
_entity.id
_entity.type
_entity.pdbx_description
1 polymer ?
#
loop_
_entity_poly.entity_id
_entity_poly.type
_entity_poly.pdbx_seq_one_letter_code
_entity_poly.pdbx_strand_id
1 'polypeptide(L)'
;MSRRVERHLSSSGASFVLHHGSSIAASVVVTTVDGFAGKEVSFGVMALSQFDLQSRDPNSIIFEELGELCYYINGGIIVLHHPRPCSLHFFLLLLASFFIIMTLLGKISTEIGVHATAEKWFNLFAKQLHDVQHLAERVHGTKLHHGEDWHHNDTIKHWTYVIDGKVTTCHESIESVDEENKTINYKLFGEEIDHKFKVFKLIFQAIDKENHGVIIKWTIEYERVDEEVEPPYGYIEYLHKCTSDIDGNLLKA
;
A
#
# COMPACT_ATOMS: atom_id res chain seq x y z
N MET A 1 7.35 27.00 38.83
CA MET A 1 6.76 27.12 37.48
C MET A 1 7.27 25.96 36.65
N SER A 2 6.51 24.86 36.58
CA SER A 2 6.59 23.84 35.52
C SER A 2 5.32 23.01 35.66
N ARG A 3 4.37 23.20 34.73
CA ARG A 3 3.08 22.50 34.73
C ARG A 3 3.32 21.10 34.20
N ARG A 4 3.14 20.08 35.06
CA ARG A 4 3.02 18.68 34.66
C ARG A 4 1.64 18.52 34.04
N VAL A 5 1.58 18.28 32.73
CA VAL A 5 0.34 17.89 32.05
C VAL A 5 0.15 16.40 32.32
N GLU A 6 -0.69 16.06 33.28
CA GLU A 6 -1.22 14.71 33.42
C GLU A 6 -2.19 14.46 32.26
N ARG A 7 -1.88 13.51 31.37
CA ARG A 7 -2.85 12.98 30.40
C ARG A 7 -3.51 11.76 31.04
N HIS A 8 -4.77 11.92 31.45
CA HIS A 8 -5.63 10.82 31.85
C HIS A 8 -5.86 9.87 30.67
N LEU A 9 -5.39 8.63 30.79
CA LEU A 9 -5.87 7.50 29.98
C LEU A 9 -7.22 7.08 30.56
N SER A 10 -8.31 7.43 29.88
CA SER A 10 -9.65 6.94 30.20
C SER A 10 -9.80 5.54 29.61
N SER A 11 -9.61 4.50 30.43
CA SER A 11 -10.04 3.14 30.08
C SER A 11 -11.53 3.00 30.38
N SER A 12 -12.40 3.11 29.37
CA SER A 12 -13.80 2.68 29.52
C SER A 12 -13.86 1.16 29.36
N GLY A 13 -13.56 0.42 30.43
CA GLY A 13 -13.78 -1.02 30.48
C GLY A 13 -15.28 -1.31 30.62
N ALA A 14 -15.89 -1.97 29.63
CA ALA A 14 -17.21 -2.55 29.80
C ALA A 14 -17.04 -4.00 30.31
N SER A 15 -17.25 -4.22 31.60
CA SER A 15 -17.36 -5.58 32.15
C SER A 15 -18.78 -6.09 31.90
N PHE A 16 -18.94 -7.12 31.07
CA PHE A 16 -20.19 -7.86 30.96
C PHE A 16 -20.14 -9.07 31.88
N VAL A 17 -21.02 -9.12 32.89
CA VAL A 17 -21.22 -10.29 33.75
C VAL A 17 -22.36 -11.11 33.17
N LEU A 18 -22.08 -12.28 32.61
CA LEU A 18 -23.11 -13.28 32.27
C LEU A 18 -23.26 -14.25 33.45
N HIS A 19 -24.42 -14.23 34.09
CA HIS A 19 -24.77 -15.14 35.17
C HIS A 19 -25.08 -16.54 34.61
N HIS A 20 -24.07 -17.41 34.56
CA HIS A 20 -24.11 -18.84 34.91
C HIS A 20 -22.76 -19.49 34.51
N GLY A 21 -21.94 -19.85 35.51
CA GLY A 21 -20.90 -20.88 35.40
C GLY A 21 -19.51 -20.50 34.86
N SER A 22 -19.35 -19.45 34.06
CA SER A 22 -18.03 -19.07 33.51
C SER A 22 -17.87 -17.55 33.47
N SER A 23 -16.71 -17.05 33.89
CA SER A 23 -16.36 -15.62 33.82
C SER A 23 -15.33 -15.42 32.70
N ILE A 24 -15.61 -14.49 31.78
CA ILE A 24 -14.71 -14.13 30.68
C ILE A 24 -14.13 -12.75 31.00
N ALA A 25 -12.81 -12.66 31.11
CA ALA A 25 -12.11 -11.38 31.20
C ALA A 25 -11.50 -11.05 29.83
N ALA A 26 -11.78 -9.86 29.32
CA ALA A 26 -11.21 -9.35 28.07
C ALA A 26 -10.30 -8.16 28.39
N SER A 27 -9.03 -8.24 28.02
CA SER A 27 -8.13 -7.09 28.04
C SER A 27 -7.81 -6.71 26.60
N VAL A 28 -8.19 -5.48 26.20
CA VAL A 28 -7.88 -4.93 24.88
C VAL A 28 -6.71 -3.96 25.05
N VAL A 29 -5.57 -4.28 24.45
CA VAL A 29 -4.47 -3.34 24.30
C VAL A 29 -4.56 -2.75 22.91
N VAL A 30 -5.06 -1.53 22.81
CA VAL A 30 -5.04 -0.75 21.57
C VAL A 30 -3.74 0.04 21.54
N THR A 31 -2.88 -0.24 20.57
CA THR A 31 -1.74 0.61 20.28
C THR A 31 -2.10 1.46 19.07
N THR A 32 -2.24 2.77 19.31
CA THR A 32 -2.32 3.77 18.26
C THR A 32 -0.90 4.19 17.87
N VAL A 33 -0.60 4.09 16.58
CA VAL A 33 0.65 4.62 16.02
C VAL A 33 0.27 5.78 15.12
N ASP A 34 0.80 6.98 15.39
CA ASP A 34 0.56 8.14 14.53
C ASP A 34 1.23 7.89 13.17
N GLY A 35 0.41 7.61 12.16
CA GLY A 35 0.86 7.51 10.77
C GLY A 35 1.23 8.88 10.20
N PHE A 36 2.31 8.94 9.41
CA PHE A 36 2.60 10.12 8.60
C PHE A 36 1.41 10.40 7.66
N ALA A 37 0.93 11.64 7.66
CA ALA A 37 -0.26 12.15 6.96
C ALA A 37 -1.64 12.02 7.66
N GLY A 38 -1.68 11.84 8.98
CA GLY A 38 -2.90 12.12 9.77
C GLY A 38 -4.02 11.09 9.63
N LYS A 39 -3.71 9.86 9.20
CA LYS A 39 -4.61 8.71 9.33
C LYS A 39 -4.20 7.88 10.55
N GLU A 40 -5.09 7.79 11.53
CA GLU A 40 -4.93 6.87 12.66
C GLU A 40 -5.08 5.42 12.16
N VAL A 41 -4.07 4.59 12.41
CA VAL A 41 -4.19 3.13 12.25
C VAL A 41 -4.12 2.52 13.65
N SER A 42 -5.24 1.98 14.09
CA SER A 42 -5.37 1.34 15.41
C SER A 42 -5.12 -0.15 15.27
N PHE A 43 -4.08 -0.66 15.92
CA PHE A 43 -3.84 -2.09 16.05
C PHE A 43 -4.28 -2.52 17.45
N GLY A 44 -5.28 -3.39 17.53
CA GLY A 44 -5.78 -3.94 18.79
C GLY A 44 -5.40 -5.40 18.94
N VAL A 45 -4.73 -5.75 20.04
CA VAL A 45 -4.62 -7.15 20.48
C VAL A 45 -5.67 -7.35 21.57
N MET A 46 -6.63 -8.24 21.33
CA MET A 46 -7.61 -8.65 22.34
C MET A 46 -7.20 -10.02 22.87
N ALA A 47 -6.81 -10.07 24.14
CA ALA A 47 -6.65 -11.32 24.86
C ALA A 47 -7.98 -11.66 25.53
N LEU A 48 -8.57 -12.78 25.15
CA LEU A 48 -9.72 -13.36 25.83
C LEU A 48 -9.20 -14.54 26.66
N SER A 49 -9.26 -14.41 27.98
CA SER A 49 -8.99 -15.53 28.89
C SER A 49 -10.32 -16.13 29.33
N GLN A 50 -10.56 -17.39 28.97
CA GLN A 50 -11.68 -18.18 29.47
C GLN A 50 -11.16 -19.04 30.63
N PHE A 51 -11.75 -18.87 31.81
CA PHE A 51 -11.41 -19.67 32.99
C PHE A 51 -12.44 -20.77 33.18
N ASP A 52 -12.00 -22.03 33.27
CA ASP A 52 -12.86 -23.15 33.66
C ASP A 52 -12.69 -23.45 35.15
N LEU A 53 -13.81 -23.63 35.85
CA LEU A 53 -13.86 -23.78 37.31
C LEU A 53 -14.03 -25.26 37.65
N GLN A 54 -12.92 -26.00 37.75
CA GLN A 54 -12.98 -27.39 38.22
C GLN A 54 -12.76 -27.47 39.73
N SER A 55 -13.85 -27.55 40.49
CA SER A 55 -13.76 -27.83 41.94
C SER A 55 -13.64 -29.34 42.18
N ARG A 56 -12.52 -29.80 42.74
CA ARG A 56 -12.45 -31.10 43.43
C ARG A 56 -11.91 -31.04 44.86
N ASP A 57 -11.70 -29.85 45.41
CA ASP A 57 -11.39 -29.65 46.83
C ASP A 57 -11.98 -28.31 47.31
N PRO A 58 -12.83 -28.25 48.35
CA PRO A 58 -13.46 -27.01 48.80
C PRO A 58 -12.49 -25.95 49.37
N ASN A 59 -11.19 -26.25 49.52
CA ASN A 59 -10.19 -25.30 50.04
C ASN A 59 -9.07 -24.93 49.05
N SER A 60 -9.15 -25.34 47.77
CA SER A 60 -8.21 -24.86 46.75
C SER A 60 -8.92 -24.63 45.40
N ILE A 61 -8.80 -23.41 44.88
CA ILE A 61 -9.25 -23.05 43.53
C ILE A 61 -7.99 -22.99 42.67
N ILE A 62 -7.87 -23.89 41.71
CA ILE A 62 -6.84 -23.85 40.67
C ILE A 62 -7.50 -23.21 39.43
N PHE A 63 -6.93 -22.11 38.95
CA PHE A 63 -7.32 -21.49 37.69
C PHE A 63 -6.47 -22.11 36.58
N GLU A 64 -7.11 -22.74 35.59
CA GLU A 64 -6.44 -23.18 34.37
C GLU A 64 -6.80 -22.18 33.25
N GLU A 65 -5.79 -21.46 32.75
CA GLU A 65 -5.96 -20.40 31.76
C GLU A 65 -6.01 -21.01 30.34
N LEU A 66 -7.18 -20.99 29.72
CA LEU A 66 -7.32 -21.30 28.29
C LEU A 66 -7.20 -19.98 27.52
N GLY A 67 -5.99 -19.65 27.06
CA GLY A 67 -5.78 -18.47 26.24
C GLY A 67 -6.30 -18.64 24.81
N GLU A 68 -6.96 -17.62 24.28
CA GLU A 68 -7.18 -17.48 22.83
C GLU A 68 -6.73 -16.09 22.40
N LEU A 69 -5.94 -16.05 21.31
CA LEU A 69 -5.46 -14.82 20.69
C LEU A 69 -6.29 -14.56 19.44
N CYS A 70 -7.05 -13.46 19.46
CA CYS A 70 -7.87 -13.01 18.34
C CYS A 70 -7.27 -11.75 17.73
N TYR A 71 -7.12 -11.74 16.40
CA TYR A 71 -6.65 -10.57 15.65
C TYR A 71 -7.76 -9.98 14.80
N TYR A 72 -7.81 -8.64 14.75
CA TYR A 72 -8.73 -7.86 13.92
C TYR A 72 -7.96 -7.18 12.79
N ILE A 73 -8.28 -7.51 11.54
CA ILE A 73 -7.69 -6.85 10.36
C ILE A 73 -8.83 -6.53 9.37
N ASN A 74 -9.01 -5.25 9.03
CA ASN A 74 -9.95 -4.76 8.00
C ASN A 74 -11.35 -5.41 8.01
N GLY A 75 -11.97 -5.51 9.19
CA GLY A 75 -13.37 -5.97 9.34
C GLY A 75 -13.59 -7.48 9.41
N GLY A 76 -12.53 -8.31 9.35
CA GLY A 76 -12.59 -9.74 9.62
C GLY A 76 -11.98 -10.11 10.97
N ILE A 77 -12.62 -11.04 11.70
CA ILE A 77 -12.06 -11.68 12.91
C ILE A 77 -11.39 -12.98 12.49
N ILE A 78 -10.11 -13.15 12.85
CA ILE A 78 -9.43 -14.45 12.78
C ILE A 78 -9.26 -14.96 14.22
N VAL A 79 -9.93 -16.07 14.54
CA VAL A 79 -9.83 -16.78 15.83
C VAL A 79 -8.86 -17.94 15.66
N LEU A 80 -7.79 -17.99 16.43
CA LEU A 80 -6.83 -19.10 16.41
C LEU A 80 -6.77 -19.77 17.79
N HIS A 81 -7.10 -21.07 17.83
CA HIS A 81 -6.95 -21.90 19.01
C HIS A 81 -5.47 -22.09 19.36
N HIS A 82 -5.13 -21.95 20.65
CA HIS A 82 -3.77 -22.02 21.20
C HIS A 82 -2.98 -23.23 20.70
N PRO A 83 -1.79 -23.04 20.10
CA PRO A 83 -0.92 -24.16 19.82
C PRO A 83 0.11 -24.34 20.95
N ARG A 84 0.41 -25.60 21.29
CA ARG A 84 1.32 -26.04 22.37
C ARG A 84 2.68 -25.31 22.35
N PRO A 85 3.44 -25.24 23.47
CA PRO A 85 4.68 -24.44 23.58
C PRO A 85 5.76 -24.67 22.51
N CYS A 86 5.82 -25.84 21.84
CA CYS A 86 6.69 -26.07 20.68
C CYS A 86 6.28 -25.28 19.41
N SER A 87 5.08 -24.73 19.38
CA SER A 87 4.52 -23.93 18.29
C SER A 87 4.71 -22.43 18.46
N LEU A 88 5.12 -21.94 19.64
CA LEU A 88 5.25 -20.49 19.88
C LEU A 88 6.41 -19.89 19.08
N HIS A 89 7.53 -20.61 18.95
CA HIS A 89 8.65 -20.17 18.11
C HIS A 89 8.26 -20.15 16.62
N PHE A 90 7.56 -21.19 16.16
CA PHE A 90 7.04 -21.23 14.79
C PHE A 90 6.03 -20.10 14.53
N PHE A 91 5.18 -19.80 15.51
CA PHE A 91 4.21 -18.70 15.45
C PHE A 91 4.88 -17.32 15.45
N LEU A 92 5.93 -17.12 16.27
CA LEU A 92 6.75 -15.90 16.26
C LEU A 92 7.47 -15.72 14.92
N LEU A 93 8.01 -16.80 14.33
CA LEU A 93 8.61 -16.77 13.00
C LEU A 93 7.58 -16.47 11.91
N LEU A 94 6.36 -17.02 12.03
CA LEU A 94 5.27 -16.75 11.09
C LEU A 94 4.81 -15.30 11.18
N LEU A 95 4.64 -14.77 12.39
CA LEU A 95 4.36 -13.35 12.63
C LEU A 95 5.49 -12.47 12.10
N ALA A 96 6.76 -12.77 12.42
CA ALA A 96 7.90 -12.01 11.92
C ALA A 96 7.96 -12.02 10.38
N SER A 97 7.74 -13.17 9.75
CA SER A 97 7.69 -13.29 8.28
C SER A 97 6.53 -12.49 7.67
N PHE A 98 5.36 -12.50 8.32
CA PHE A 98 4.21 -11.73 7.87
C PHE A 98 4.45 -10.22 8.03
N PHE A 99 5.05 -9.80 9.15
CA PHE A 99 5.45 -8.41 9.37
C PHE A 99 6.47 -7.96 8.33
N ILE A 100 7.50 -8.77 8.03
CA ILE A 100 8.51 -8.47 6.99
C ILE A 100 7.84 -8.36 5.61
N ILE A 101 6.93 -9.26 5.24
CA ILE A 101 6.23 -9.16 3.94
C ILE A 101 5.39 -7.87 3.87
N MET A 102 4.75 -7.47 4.99
CA MET A 102 3.99 -6.22 5.07
C MET A 102 4.84 -4.97 4.99
N THR A 103 6.13 -5.02 5.36
CA THR A 103 7.02 -3.87 5.18
C THR A 103 7.49 -3.73 3.73
N LEU A 104 7.71 -4.83 3.00
CA LEU A 104 8.28 -4.79 1.64
C LEU A 104 7.31 -4.32 0.56
N LEU A 105 6.01 -4.59 0.73
CA LEU A 105 4.96 -4.17 -0.19
C LEU A 105 4.50 -2.74 0.10
N GLY A 106 4.36 -1.94 -0.94
CA GLY A 106 3.93 -0.56 -0.79
C GLY A 106 3.17 -0.01 -1.99
N LYS A 107 2.45 1.07 -1.72
CA LYS A 107 1.68 1.82 -2.72
C LYS A 107 1.85 3.31 -2.44
N ILE A 108 2.28 4.05 -3.46
CA ILE A 108 2.34 5.52 -3.41
C ILE A 108 1.54 6.08 -4.58
N SER A 109 0.86 7.21 -4.38
CA SER A 109 0.07 7.84 -5.43
C SER A 109 0.18 9.35 -5.39
N THR A 110 0.11 9.98 -6.55
CA THR A 110 0.02 11.43 -6.69
C THR A 110 -1.14 11.80 -7.61
N GLU A 111 -1.81 12.90 -7.30
CA GLU A 111 -2.95 13.43 -8.05
C GLU A 111 -2.62 14.85 -8.47
N ILE A 112 -2.69 15.12 -9.77
CA ILE A 112 -2.24 16.37 -10.36
C ILE A 112 -3.42 16.93 -11.16
N GLY A 113 -3.81 18.16 -10.83
CA GLY A 113 -4.80 18.89 -11.62
C GLY A 113 -4.21 19.35 -12.94
N VAL A 114 -4.91 19.09 -14.03
CA VAL A 114 -4.49 19.41 -15.40
C VAL A 114 -5.60 20.16 -16.14
N HIS A 115 -5.25 20.84 -17.22
CA HIS A 115 -6.18 21.65 -18.00
C HIS A 115 -6.68 20.92 -19.26
N ALA A 116 -5.85 20.06 -19.87
CA ALA A 116 -6.28 19.25 -21.00
C ALA A 116 -7.33 18.21 -20.58
N THR A 117 -8.20 17.82 -21.52
CA THR A 117 -9.30 16.89 -21.25
C THR A 117 -8.79 15.49 -20.87
N ALA A 118 -9.54 14.75 -20.06
CA ALA A 118 -9.17 13.38 -19.70
C ALA A 118 -9.05 12.47 -20.93
N GLU A 119 -9.85 12.73 -21.97
CA GLU A 119 -9.76 12.02 -23.25
C GLU A 119 -8.45 12.29 -23.99
N LYS A 120 -7.97 13.54 -24.07
CA LYS A 120 -6.67 13.85 -24.68
C LYS A 120 -5.54 13.11 -23.96
N TRP A 121 -5.57 13.14 -22.64
CA TRP A 121 -4.61 12.44 -21.78
C TRP A 121 -4.66 10.92 -21.95
N PHE A 122 -5.84 10.33 -21.92
CA PHE A 122 -6.00 8.89 -22.10
C PHE A 122 -5.57 8.43 -23.49
N ASN A 123 -5.98 9.15 -24.55
CA ASN A 123 -5.57 8.83 -25.92
C ASN A 123 -4.05 8.98 -26.12
N LEU A 124 -3.39 9.94 -25.47
CA LEU A 124 -1.94 10.06 -25.52
C LEU A 124 -1.27 8.75 -25.08
N PHE A 125 -1.61 8.25 -23.89
CA PHE A 125 -1.00 7.03 -23.37
C PHE A 125 -1.50 5.75 -24.05
N ALA A 126 -2.77 5.71 -24.47
CA ALA A 126 -3.38 4.53 -25.07
C ALA A 126 -3.06 4.36 -26.57
N LYS A 127 -2.77 5.44 -27.31
CA LYS A 127 -2.67 5.42 -28.78
C LYS A 127 -1.50 6.22 -29.35
N GLN A 128 -0.87 7.08 -28.56
CA GLN A 128 0.20 7.99 -29.01
C GLN A 128 1.41 7.96 -28.06
N LEU A 129 1.62 6.84 -27.35
CA LEU A 129 2.66 6.69 -26.34
C LEU A 129 4.08 7.11 -26.80
N HIS A 130 4.40 6.93 -28.08
CA HIS A 130 5.68 7.34 -28.66
C HIS A 130 5.90 8.86 -28.66
N ASP A 131 4.82 9.66 -28.64
CA ASP A 131 4.88 11.12 -28.63
C ASP A 131 5.26 11.69 -27.25
N VAL A 132 5.17 10.90 -26.17
CA VAL A 132 5.49 11.35 -24.81
C VAL A 132 6.90 11.92 -24.70
N GLN A 133 7.88 11.37 -25.42
CA GLN A 133 9.26 11.88 -25.43
C GLN A 133 9.39 13.29 -26.03
N HIS A 134 8.42 13.73 -26.84
CA HIS A 134 8.38 15.07 -27.42
C HIS A 134 7.61 16.06 -26.53
N LEU A 135 6.87 15.55 -25.54
CA LEU A 135 6.00 16.33 -24.67
C LEU A 135 6.55 16.52 -23.25
N ALA A 136 7.45 15.64 -22.79
CA ALA A 136 8.04 15.69 -21.45
C ALA A 136 9.57 15.81 -21.50
N GLU A 137 10.13 16.86 -20.90
CA GLU A 137 11.58 17.13 -20.96
C GLU A 137 12.41 16.04 -20.28
N ARG A 138 11.87 15.46 -19.19
CA ARG A 138 12.55 14.39 -18.44
C ARG A 138 12.59 13.04 -19.17
N VAL A 139 11.90 12.90 -20.29
CA VAL A 139 11.93 11.70 -21.13
C VAL A 139 12.88 11.96 -22.29
N HIS A 140 14.07 11.37 -22.23
CA HIS A 140 15.11 11.56 -23.24
C HIS A 140 14.89 10.69 -24.48
N GLY A 141 14.19 9.57 -24.35
CA GLY A 141 13.91 8.72 -25.48
C GLY A 141 12.99 7.55 -25.16
N THR A 142 12.17 7.21 -26.16
CA THR A 142 11.34 6.02 -26.18
C THR A 142 11.62 5.21 -27.44
N LYS A 143 11.64 3.89 -27.31
CA LYS A 143 11.73 2.98 -28.46
C LYS A 143 10.90 1.73 -28.22
N LEU A 144 10.33 1.20 -29.29
CA LEU A 144 9.76 -0.14 -29.29
C LEU A 144 10.90 -1.15 -29.24
N HIS A 145 10.97 -1.93 -28.15
CA HIS A 145 12.01 -2.94 -27.95
C HIS A 145 11.56 -4.31 -28.47
N HIS A 146 10.28 -4.63 -28.29
CA HIS A 146 9.65 -5.86 -28.77
C HIS A 146 8.23 -5.59 -29.26
N GLY A 147 7.84 -6.25 -30.35
CA GLY A 147 6.55 -6.11 -31.01
C GLY A 147 6.57 -5.14 -32.20
N GLU A 148 5.43 -4.99 -32.85
CA GLU A 148 5.24 -4.12 -34.03
C GLU A 148 4.37 -2.88 -33.72
N ASP A 149 3.50 -2.99 -32.69
CA ASP A 149 2.56 -1.94 -32.29
C ASP A 149 2.91 -1.40 -30.90
N TRP A 150 2.87 -0.09 -30.69
CA TRP A 150 3.15 0.52 -29.39
C TRP A 150 2.02 0.34 -28.38
N HIS A 151 0.85 -0.15 -28.76
CA HIS A 151 -0.32 -0.12 -27.88
C HIS A 151 -0.89 -1.52 -27.59
N HIS A 152 -0.25 -2.56 -28.10
CA HIS A 152 -0.61 -3.95 -27.81
C HIS A 152 0.05 -4.44 -26.51
N ASN A 153 -0.65 -5.32 -25.76
CA ASN A 153 -0.20 -5.81 -24.45
C ASN A 153 1.09 -6.65 -24.53
N ASP A 154 1.31 -7.32 -25.65
CA ASP A 154 2.48 -8.19 -25.86
C ASP A 154 3.76 -7.42 -26.27
N THR A 155 3.75 -6.09 -26.14
CA THR A 155 4.87 -5.25 -26.59
C THR A 155 5.68 -4.74 -25.42
N ILE A 156 6.98 -4.56 -25.67
CA ILE A 156 7.92 -4.04 -24.69
C ILE A 156 8.48 -2.74 -25.20
N LYS A 157 8.37 -1.69 -24.39
CA LYS A 157 8.90 -0.36 -24.66
C LYS A 157 10.14 -0.19 -23.82
N HIS A 158 11.13 0.50 -24.36
CA HIS A 158 12.33 0.86 -23.63
C HIS A 158 12.34 2.37 -23.49
N TRP A 159 12.42 2.81 -22.23
CA TRP A 159 12.40 4.19 -21.83
C TRP A 159 13.79 4.63 -21.35
N THR A 160 14.19 5.84 -21.70
CA THR A 160 15.33 6.56 -21.13
C THR A 160 14.84 7.87 -20.55
N TYR A 161 15.04 8.09 -19.26
CA TYR A 161 14.53 9.26 -18.54
C TYR A 161 15.45 9.68 -17.39
N VAL A 162 15.16 10.82 -16.79
CA VAL A 162 15.89 11.35 -15.63
C VAL A 162 15.04 11.26 -14.37
N ILE A 163 15.56 10.57 -13.34
CA ILE A 163 15.02 10.57 -11.97
C ILE A 163 16.12 11.07 -11.04
N ASP A 164 15.79 12.03 -10.18
CA ASP A 164 16.73 12.63 -9.20
C ASP A 164 18.06 13.11 -9.83
N GLY A 165 18.00 13.59 -11.08
CA GLY A 165 19.17 14.04 -11.84
C GLY A 165 20.03 12.93 -12.46
N LYS A 166 19.73 11.65 -12.21
CA LYS A 166 20.40 10.49 -12.83
C LYS A 166 19.63 10.03 -14.06
N VAL A 167 20.33 9.84 -15.17
CA VAL A 167 19.77 9.14 -16.35
C VAL A 167 19.59 7.66 -16.01
N THR A 168 18.38 7.17 -16.18
CA THR A 168 17.96 5.80 -15.90
C THR A 168 17.22 5.24 -17.11
N THR A 169 17.26 3.93 -17.27
CA THR A 169 16.51 3.21 -18.30
C THR A 169 15.63 2.13 -17.68
N CYS A 170 14.47 1.88 -18.27
CA CYS A 170 13.65 0.72 -17.93
C CYS A 170 12.93 0.18 -19.16
N HIS A 171 12.42 -1.05 -19.01
CA HIS A 171 11.45 -1.63 -19.91
C HIS A 171 10.04 -1.51 -19.32
N GLU A 172 9.06 -1.38 -20.19
CA GLU A 172 7.65 -1.24 -19.85
C GLU A 172 6.82 -2.19 -20.72
N SER A 173 5.86 -2.86 -20.10
CA SER A 173 4.79 -3.60 -20.79
C SER A 173 3.43 -3.20 -20.24
N ILE A 174 2.40 -3.19 -21.10
CA ILE A 174 1.02 -2.91 -20.69
C ILE A 174 0.39 -4.19 -20.13
N GLU A 175 -0.05 -4.15 -18.88
CA GLU A 175 -0.78 -5.25 -18.24
C GLU A 175 -2.27 -5.22 -18.57
N SER A 176 -2.87 -4.02 -18.58
CA SER A 176 -4.29 -3.85 -18.94
C SER A 176 -4.62 -2.40 -19.28
N VAL A 177 -5.66 -2.24 -20.11
CA VAL A 177 -6.26 -0.96 -20.47
C VAL A 177 -7.75 -1.04 -20.15
N ASP A 178 -8.24 -0.08 -19.37
CA ASP A 178 -9.65 0.11 -19.05
C ASP A 178 -10.10 1.44 -19.64
N GLU A 179 -10.79 1.38 -20.78
CA GLU A 179 -11.25 2.57 -21.49
C GLU A 179 -12.41 3.28 -20.76
N GLU A 180 -13.24 2.54 -20.03
CA GLU A 180 -14.39 3.09 -19.29
C GLU A 180 -13.89 3.98 -18.15
N ASN A 181 -12.94 3.47 -17.37
CA ASN A 181 -12.33 4.18 -16.25
C ASN A 181 -11.09 5.00 -16.65
N LYS A 182 -10.77 5.08 -17.96
CA LYS A 182 -9.59 5.76 -18.51
C LYS A 182 -8.30 5.42 -17.74
N THR A 183 -8.12 4.13 -17.44
CA THR A 183 -7.03 3.61 -16.61
C THR A 183 -6.12 2.69 -17.40
N ILE A 184 -4.81 2.79 -17.22
CA ILE A 184 -3.82 1.91 -17.85
C ILE A 184 -2.86 1.40 -16.78
N ASN A 185 -2.66 0.09 -16.74
CA ASN A 185 -1.73 -0.57 -15.85
C ASN A 185 -0.49 -0.98 -16.63
N TYR A 186 0.67 -0.53 -16.16
CA TYR A 186 1.96 -0.86 -16.72
C TYR A 186 2.77 -1.66 -15.71
N LYS A 187 3.57 -2.59 -16.22
CA LYS A 187 4.66 -3.24 -15.49
C LYS A 187 5.99 -2.66 -15.95
N LEU A 188 6.78 -2.18 -15.01
CA LEU A 188 8.13 -1.68 -15.25
C LEU A 188 9.14 -2.71 -14.75
N PHE A 189 10.19 -2.94 -15.54
CA PHE A 189 11.24 -3.92 -15.23
C PHE A 189 12.57 -3.56 -15.92
N GLY A 190 13.62 -4.30 -15.61
CA GLY A 190 14.98 -4.08 -16.12
C GLY A 190 15.97 -3.78 -15.00
N GLU A 191 17.25 -3.84 -15.31
CA GLU A 191 18.35 -3.87 -14.33
C GLU A 191 18.25 -2.81 -13.21
N GLU A 192 18.01 -1.54 -13.55
CA GLU A 192 17.90 -0.46 -12.55
C GLU A 192 16.65 -0.55 -11.65
N ILE A 193 15.60 -1.24 -12.10
CA ILE A 193 14.37 -1.50 -11.34
C ILE A 193 14.49 -2.80 -10.54
N ASP A 194 14.89 -3.89 -11.20
CA ASP A 194 14.87 -5.26 -10.67
C ASP A 194 15.86 -5.45 -9.52
N HIS A 195 16.91 -4.63 -9.45
CA HIS A 195 17.85 -4.59 -8.31
C HIS A 195 17.22 -4.03 -7.02
N LYS A 196 16.12 -3.26 -7.13
CA LYS A 196 15.46 -2.58 -6.00
C LYS A 196 14.08 -3.15 -5.71
N PHE A 197 13.38 -3.57 -6.75
CA PHE A 197 11.98 -3.95 -6.67
C PHE A 197 11.73 -5.27 -7.43
N LYS A 198 11.12 -6.24 -6.75
CA LYS A 198 10.65 -7.49 -7.37
C LYS A 198 9.40 -7.27 -8.22
N VAL A 199 8.57 -6.33 -7.78
CA VAL A 199 7.36 -5.89 -8.47
C VAL A 199 7.41 -4.38 -8.57
N PHE A 200 7.16 -3.85 -9.75
CA PHE A 200 7.00 -2.42 -9.95
C PHE A 200 5.92 -2.17 -11.00
N LYS A 201 4.76 -1.69 -10.55
CA LYS A 201 3.62 -1.36 -11.40
C LYS A 201 3.39 0.13 -11.37
N LEU A 202 3.19 0.71 -12.54
CA LEU A 202 2.77 2.08 -12.71
C LEU A 202 1.34 2.08 -13.25
N ILE A 203 0.45 2.79 -12.59
CA ILE A 203 -0.96 2.86 -12.94
C ILE A 203 -1.27 4.32 -13.25
N PHE A 204 -1.71 4.56 -14.47
CA PHE A 204 -2.21 5.83 -14.96
C PHE A 204 -3.73 5.84 -14.89
N GLN A 205 -4.32 6.94 -14.44
CA GLN A 205 -5.76 7.16 -14.52
C GLN A 205 -6.09 8.63 -14.81
N ALA A 206 -6.93 8.88 -15.80
CA ALA A 206 -7.47 10.20 -16.10
C ALA A 206 -8.91 10.33 -15.57
N ILE A 207 -9.13 11.26 -14.64
CA ILE A 207 -10.38 11.43 -13.90
C ILE A 207 -11.01 12.77 -14.28
N ASP A 208 -12.20 12.72 -14.86
CA ASP A 208 -13.05 13.90 -15.07
C ASP A 208 -13.73 14.27 -13.74
N LYS A 209 -13.48 15.48 -13.23
CA LYS A 209 -14.21 16.00 -12.07
C LYS A 209 -15.52 16.64 -12.51
N GLU A 210 -16.54 16.53 -11.66
CA GLU A 210 -17.86 17.13 -11.85
C GLU A 210 -17.81 18.66 -12.11
N ASN A 211 -16.79 19.36 -11.60
CA ASN A 211 -16.64 20.82 -11.69
C ASN A 211 -15.72 21.30 -12.82
N HIS A 212 -15.74 20.66 -13.99
CA HIS A 212 -14.96 21.04 -15.19
C HIS A 212 -13.42 21.00 -15.03
N GLY A 213 -12.89 20.18 -14.12
CA GLY A 213 -11.45 19.97 -13.96
C GLY A 213 -11.07 18.53 -14.26
N VAL A 214 -9.83 18.30 -14.69
CA VAL A 214 -9.29 16.95 -14.89
C VAL A 214 -8.21 16.68 -13.86
N ILE A 215 -8.22 15.49 -13.27
CA ILE A 215 -7.11 14.97 -12.46
C ILE A 215 -6.43 13.86 -13.23
N ILE A 216 -5.10 13.93 -13.30
CA ILE A 216 -4.26 12.79 -13.61
C ILE A 216 -3.78 12.18 -12.31
N LYS A 217 -4.13 10.92 -12.11
CA LYS A 217 -3.70 10.13 -10.97
C LYS A 217 -2.65 9.13 -11.44
N TRP A 218 -1.50 9.19 -10.80
CA TRP A 218 -0.47 8.17 -10.93
C TRP A 218 -0.39 7.38 -9.64
N THR A 219 -0.35 6.05 -9.76
CA THR A 219 -0.13 5.14 -8.64
C THR A 219 1.04 4.22 -8.96
N ILE A 220 1.94 4.04 -8.00
CA ILE A 220 3.03 3.07 -8.08
C ILE A 220 2.79 2.03 -7.01
N GLU A 221 2.65 0.78 -7.44
CA GLU A 221 2.58 -0.39 -6.56
C GLU A 221 3.88 -1.16 -6.70
N TYR A 222 4.52 -1.45 -5.57
CA TYR A 222 5.86 -2.03 -5.58
C TYR A 222 6.05 -3.08 -4.48
N GLU A 223 6.96 -4.01 -4.74
CA GLU A 223 7.52 -4.93 -3.75
C GLU A 223 9.04 -4.73 -3.73
N ARG A 224 9.58 -4.29 -2.60
CA ARG A 224 11.03 -4.11 -2.42
C ARG A 224 11.74 -5.45 -2.34
N VAL A 225 12.99 -5.51 -2.82
CA VAL A 225 13.82 -6.71 -2.66
C VAL A 225 14.24 -6.95 -1.20
N ASP A 226 14.41 -5.85 -0.45
CA ASP A 226 14.84 -5.83 0.96
C ASP A 226 14.32 -4.57 1.68
N GLU A 227 14.29 -4.58 3.02
CA GLU A 227 13.82 -3.47 3.86
C GLU A 227 14.70 -2.22 3.76
N GLU A 228 16.00 -2.40 3.46
CA GLU A 228 16.98 -1.31 3.27
C GLU A 228 16.73 -0.49 2.01
N VAL A 229 16.00 -1.04 1.03
CA VAL A 229 15.67 -0.32 -0.20
C VAL A 229 14.64 0.76 0.11
N GLU A 230 14.94 2.00 -0.23
CA GLU A 230 13.98 3.08 -0.04
C GLU A 230 12.78 2.95 -1.01
N PRO A 231 11.58 3.36 -0.58
CA PRO A 231 10.45 3.51 -1.49
C PRO A 231 10.78 4.41 -2.70
N PRO A 232 10.10 4.24 -3.85
CA PRO A 232 10.44 4.95 -5.08
C PRO A 232 9.95 6.42 -5.11
N TYR A 233 10.28 7.21 -4.09
CA TYR A 233 9.83 8.60 -3.97
C TYR A 233 10.30 9.51 -5.10
N GLY A 234 11.48 9.27 -5.68
CA GLY A 234 11.97 10.01 -6.85
C GLY A 234 11.02 9.96 -8.06
N TYR A 235 10.23 8.89 -8.18
CA TYR A 235 9.21 8.81 -9.25
C TYR A 235 8.08 9.82 -9.07
N ILE A 236 7.76 10.24 -7.84
CA ILE A 236 6.69 11.21 -7.61
C ILE A 236 7.03 12.56 -8.23
N GLU A 237 8.27 13.03 -8.04
CA GLU A 237 8.72 14.28 -8.65
C GLU A 237 8.80 14.15 -10.17
N TYR A 238 9.33 13.03 -10.67
CA TYR A 238 9.37 12.71 -12.10
C TYR A 238 7.96 12.79 -12.73
N LEU A 239 6.98 12.07 -12.16
CA LEU A 239 5.62 12.04 -12.66
C LEU A 239 4.95 13.43 -12.60
N HIS A 240 5.21 14.20 -11.55
CA HIS A 240 4.71 15.57 -11.45
C HIS A 240 5.24 16.46 -12.57
N LYS A 241 6.55 16.41 -12.84
CA LYS A 241 7.17 17.22 -13.89
C LYS A 241 6.72 16.80 -15.28
N CYS A 242 6.75 15.49 -15.58
CA CYS A 242 6.23 14.97 -16.84
C CYS A 242 4.77 15.36 -17.07
N THR A 243 3.93 15.29 -16.03
CA THR A 243 2.51 15.65 -16.16
C THR A 243 2.35 17.14 -16.48
N SER A 244 3.11 18.01 -15.81
CA SER A 244 3.11 19.46 -16.06
C SER A 244 3.56 19.81 -17.47
N ASP A 245 4.62 19.18 -17.97
CA ASP A 245 5.17 19.44 -19.31
C ASP A 245 4.18 19.00 -20.40
N ILE A 246 3.64 17.78 -20.25
CA ILE A 246 2.67 17.21 -21.18
C ILE A 246 1.39 18.06 -21.18
N ASP A 247 0.85 18.46 -20.02
CA ASP A 247 -0.35 19.32 -19.97
C ASP A 247 -0.13 20.61 -20.77
N GLY A 248 1.00 21.28 -20.51
CA GLY A 248 1.35 22.52 -21.21
C GLY A 248 1.50 22.36 -22.72
N ASN A 249 1.94 21.19 -23.20
CA ASN A 249 2.08 20.91 -24.63
C ASN A 249 0.77 20.43 -25.26
N LEU A 250 -0.06 19.65 -24.57
CA LEU A 250 -1.39 19.22 -25.03
C LEU A 250 -2.38 20.38 -25.19
N LEU A 251 -2.15 21.49 -24.49
CA LEU A 251 -2.91 22.74 -24.65
C LEU A 251 -2.49 23.55 -25.90
N LYS A 252 -1.26 23.34 -26.40
CA LYS A 252 -0.74 24.03 -27.59
C LYS A 252 -1.08 23.29 -28.90
N ALA A 253 -1.44 22.01 -28.80
CA ALA A 253 -1.82 21.12 -29.89
C ALA A 253 -3.34 21.11 -30.12
#